data_AF-A0A3L6SPP7-F1
#
_entry.id   AF-A0A3L6SPP7-F1
#
_cell.length_a   1.000
_cell.length_b   1.000
_cell.length_c   1.000
_cell.angle_alpha   90.00
_cell.angle_beta   90.00
_cell.angle_gamma   90.00
#
_symmetry.space_group_name_H-M   'P 1'
#
loop_
_entity.id
_entity.type
_entity.pdbx_description
1 polymer ?
#
loop_
_entity_poly.entity_id
_entity_poly.type
_entity_poly.pdbx_seq_one_letter_code
_entity_poly.pdbx_strand_id
1 'polypeptide(L)' 'MAPTQAKSGLFAGINKGHIVTSRELPLRPSDRKGVGKDKRALKVAKRKLGTHKRAKKKREEMAGVIRKMRSGGGVADKKK' A
#
# COMPACT_ATOMS: atom_id res chain seq x y z
N MET A 1 15.05 -7.20 5.04
CA MET A 1 15.33 -5.74 5.14
C MET A 1 16.74 -5.63 5.70
N ALA A 2 17.58 -4.72 5.19
CA ALA A 2 18.93 -4.54 5.74
C ALA A 2 18.82 -4.19 7.24
N PRO A 3 19.75 -4.68 8.09
CA PRO A 3 19.74 -4.32 9.50
C PRO A 3 19.83 -2.80 9.62
N THR A 4 19.00 -2.22 10.49
CA THR A 4 19.01 -0.77 10.75
C THR A 4 20.39 -0.39 11.29
N GLN A 5 21.08 0.52 10.60
CA GLN A 5 22.43 0.95 10.96
C GLN A 5 22.47 1.49 12.39
N ALA A 6 23.50 1.12 13.15
CA ALA A 6 23.68 1.61 14.51
C ALA A 6 23.83 3.15 14.51
N LYS A 7 23.17 3.82 15.46
CA LYS A 7 23.28 5.27 15.63
C LYS A 7 24.70 5.60 16.10
N SER A 8 25.31 6.62 15.52
CA SER A 8 26.71 6.99 15.71
C SER A 8 26.98 7.78 16.99
N GLY A 9 25.96 8.07 17.81
CA GLY A 9 26.10 8.89 19.03
C GLY A 9 26.38 10.37 18.77
N LEU A 10 26.49 10.78 17.50
CA LEU A 10 26.75 12.16 17.10
C LEU A 10 25.49 13.03 17.23
N PHE A 11 25.68 14.32 17.55
CA PHE A 11 24.58 15.30 17.67
C PHE A 11 23.97 15.68 16.30
N ALA A 12 24.77 15.70 15.23
CA ALA A 12 24.32 15.95 13.86
C ALA A 12 24.98 14.97 12.85
N GLY A 13 24.28 14.64 11.76
CA GLY A 13 24.67 13.61 10.77
C GLY A 13 23.56 12.63 10.41
N ILE A 14 23.82 11.71 9.47
CA ILE A 14 22.82 10.75 8.94
C ILE A 14 22.38 9.73 10.00
N ASN A 15 23.32 9.24 10.81
CA ASN A 15 23.07 8.26 11.88
C ASN A 15 23.11 8.90 13.27
N LYS A 16 22.76 10.20 13.35
CA LYS A 16 22.77 10.95 14.60
C LYS A 16 21.80 10.40 15.64
N GLY A 17 22.06 10.76 16.89
CA GLY A 17 21.24 10.41 18.03
C GLY A 17 21.88 9.35 18.92
N HIS A 18 21.30 9.20 20.11
CA HIS A 18 21.80 8.29 21.14
C HIS A 18 21.89 6.86 20.63
N ILE A 19 22.97 6.17 20.98
CA ILE A 19 23.19 4.76 20.66
C ILE A 19 22.08 3.97 21.37
N VAL A 20 21.08 3.52 20.61
CA VAL A 20 19.97 2.70 21.12
C VAL A 20 19.99 1.39 20.35
N THR A 21 20.07 0.27 21.06
CA THR A 21 19.89 -1.07 20.49
C THR A 21 18.41 -1.29 20.24
N SER A 22 17.98 -1.21 18.98
CA SER A 22 16.59 -1.43 18.60
C SER A 22 16.19 -2.90 18.82
N ARG A 23 15.14 -3.14 19.61
CA ARG A 23 14.53 -4.47 19.77
C ARG A 23 13.48 -4.68 18.69
N GLU A 24 13.60 -5.76 17.92
CA GLU A 24 12.57 -6.15 16.95
C GLU A 24 11.35 -6.72 17.70
N LEU A 25 10.22 -6.01 17.64
CA LEU A 25 8.97 -6.45 18.23
C LEU A 25 8.25 -7.42 17.28
N PRO A 26 7.56 -8.44 17.79
CA PRO A 26 6.77 -9.34 16.96
C PRO A 26 5.63 -8.57 16.26
N LEU A 27 5.40 -8.89 14.98
CA LEU A 27 4.35 -8.27 14.14
C LEU A 27 2.96 -8.48 14.77
N ARG A 28 2.21 -7.38 14.91
CA ARG A 28 0.87 -7.43 15.52
C ARG A 28 -0.13 -8.05 14.55
N PRO A 29 -1.13 -8.82 15.02
CA PRO A 29 -2.19 -9.37 14.15
C PRO A 29 -2.97 -8.29 13.38
N SER A 30 -3.06 -7.06 13.89
CA SER A 30 -3.63 -5.89 13.21
C SER A 30 -2.92 -5.55 11.90
N ASP A 31 -1.62 -5.83 11.79
CA ASP A 31 -0.82 -5.58 10.58
C ASP A 31 -1.04 -6.66 9.51
N ARG A 32 -1.67 -7.80 9.89
CA ARG A 32 -1.97 -8.93 8.98
C ARG A 32 -3.38 -8.85 8.37
N LYS A 33 -4.35 -8.19 9.02
CA LYS A 33 -5.75 -8.11 8.55
C LYS A 33 -5.93 -7.00 7.49
N GLY A 34 -5.21 -7.13 6.37
CA GLY A 34 -5.09 -6.06 5.38
C GLY A 34 -4.94 -6.54 3.93
N VAL A 35 -5.63 -7.62 3.53
CA VAL A 35 -5.72 -7.97 2.10
C VAL A 35 -7.07 -7.49 1.55
N GLY A 36 -7.19 -6.17 1.42
CA GLY A 36 -8.35 -5.54 0.79
C GLY A 36 -8.49 -5.96 -0.68
N LYS A 37 -9.70 -5.79 -1.23
CA LYS A 37 -10.05 -6.10 -2.64
C LYS A 37 -9.09 -5.43 -3.63
N ASP A 38 -8.56 -4.28 -3.26
CA ASP A 38 -7.54 -3.52 -3.96
C ASP A 38 -6.20 -4.26 -4.16
N LYS A 39 -5.74 -4.95 -3.13
CA LYS A 39 -4.50 -5.75 -3.20
C LYS A 39 -4.70 -6.96 -4.11
N ARG A 40 -5.92 -7.53 -4.14
CA ARG A 40 -6.30 -8.59 -5.07
C ARG A 40 -6.38 -8.08 -6.51
N ALA A 41 -7.01 -6.93 -6.74
CA ALA A 41 -7.08 -6.30 -8.07
C ALA A 41 -5.67 -5.97 -8.63
N LEU A 42 -4.79 -5.42 -7.80
CA LEU A 42 -3.40 -5.13 -8.18
C LEU A 42 -2.60 -6.40 -8.51
N LYS A 43 -2.80 -7.50 -7.76
CA LYS A 43 -2.17 -8.79 -8.07
C LYS A 43 -2.62 -9.33 -9.42
N VAL A 44 -3.92 -9.26 -9.73
CA VAL A 44 -4.46 -9.71 -11.02
C VAL A 44 -3.90 -8.86 -12.17
N ALA A 45 -3.91 -7.54 -12.03
CA ALA A 45 -3.38 -6.63 -13.03
C ALA A 45 -1.86 -6.82 -13.25
N LYS A 46 -1.09 -7.06 -12.18
CA LYS A 46 0.35 -7.35 -12.27
C LYS A 46 0.62 -8.68 -12.98
N ARG A 47 -0.17 -9.72 -12.69
CA ARG A 47 -0.05 -11.02 -13.38
C ARG A 47 -0.36 -10.93 -14.88
N LYS A 48 -1.28 -10.04 -15.28
CA LYS A 48 -1.65 -9.83 -16.69
C LYS A 48 -0.71 -8.88 -17.46
N LEU A 49 -0.26 -7.79 -16.83
CA LEU A 49 0.52 -6.73 -17.48
C LEU A 49 2.04 -6.84 -17.24
N GLY A 50 2.45 -7.80 -16.40
CA GLY A 50 3.84 -8.09 -16.04
C GLY A 50 4.41 -7.20 -14.93
N THR A 51 4.40 -5.87 -15.12
CA THR A 51 5.14 -4.96 -14.22
C THR A 51 4.25 -4.23 -13.21
N HIS A 52 4.82 -3.89 -12.05
CA HIS A 52 4.08 -3.21 -10.96
C HIS A 52 3.63 -1.79 -11.36
N LYS A 53 4.48 -1.03 -12.07
CA LYS A 53 4.14 0.32 -12.55
C LYS A 53 2.93 0.30 -13.49
N ARG A 54 2.89 -0.65 -14.43
CA ARG A 54 1.76 -0.82 -15.37
C ARG A 54 0.48 -1.27 -14.64
N ALA A 55 0.59 -2.21 -13.71
CA ALA A 55 -0.53 -2.66 -12.89
C ALA A 55 -1.15 -1.54 -12.03
N LYS A 56 -0.31 -0.69 -11.44
CA LYS A 56 -0.76 0.46 -10.64
C LYS A 56 -1.49 1.49 -11.52
N LYS A 57 -0.93 1.81 -12.69
CA LYS A 57 -1.59 2.67 -13.69
C LYS A 57 -2.95 2.11 -14.10
N LYS A 58 -3.03 0.81 -14.40
CA LYS A 58 -4.29 0.20 -14.81
C LYS A 58 -5.34 0.16 -13.71
N ARG A 59 -4.91 -0.03 -12.46
CA ARG A 59 -5.80 0.04 -11.30
C ARG A 59 -6.38 1.44 -11.09
N GLU A 60 -5.56 2.49 -11.24
CA GLU A 60 -5.99 3.89 -11.16
C GLU A 60 -7.00 4.24 -12.26
N GLU A 61 -6.72 3.83 -13.51
CA GLU A 61 -7.65 4.00 -14.64
C GLU A 61 -9.01 3.34 -14.37
N MET A 62 -9.01 2.07 -13.98
CA MET A 62 -10.24 1.31 -13.70
C MET A 62 -11.02 1.91 -12.52
N ALA A 63 -10.32 2.37 -11.48
CA ALA A 63 -10.95 3.08 -10.37
C ALA A 63 -11.57 4.40 -10.83
N GLY A 64 -10.93 5.11 -11.76
CA GLY A 64 -11.45 6.33 -12.39
C GLY A 64 -12.75 6.09 -13.18
N VAL A 65 -12.80 5.03 -13.99
CA VAL A 65 -14.02 4.66 -14.75
C VAL A 65 -15.17 4.32 -13.83
N ILE A 66 -14.92 3.54 -12.77
CA ILE A 66 -15.95 3.19 -11.78
C ILE A 66 -16.48 4.45 -11.06
N ARG A 67 -15.62 5.41 -10.74
CA ARG A 67 -16.06 6.70 -10.16
C ARG A 67 -16.94 7.49 -11.14
N LYS A 68 -16.56 7.55 -12.42
CA LYS A 68 -17.33 8.24 -13.47
C LYS A 68 -18.69 7.59 -13.74
N MET A 69 -18.74 6.26 -13.75
CA MET A 69 -20.00 5.51 -13.88
C MET A 69 -20.93 5.72 -12.68
N ARG A 70 -20.37 5.81 -11.47
CA ARG A 70 -21.14 6.13 -10.26
C ARG A 70 -21.70 7.55 -10.25
N SER A 71 -21.00 8.52 -10.86
CA SER A 71 -21.49 9.90 -10.96
C SER A 71 -22.45 10.14 -12.14
N GLY A 72 -22.40 9.32 -13.19
CA GLY A 72 -23.25 9.46 -14.39
C GLY A 72 -24.49 8.55 -14.42
N GLY A 73 -24.54 7.50 -13.60
CA GLY A 73 -25.61 6.50 -13.58
C GLY A 73 -26.32 6.42 -12.23
N GLY A 74 -26.66 7.57 -11.65
CA GLY A 74 -27.43 7.66 -10.41
C GLY A 74 -28.94 7.60 -10.62
N VAL A 75 -29.47 6.63 -11.39
CA VAL A 75 -30.91 6.31 -11.37
C VAL A 75 -31.11 4.82 -11.59
N ALA A 76 -31.94 4.23 -10.73
CA ALA A 76 -32.59 2.91 -10.81
C ALA A 76 -31.71 1.68 -10.51
N ASP A 77 -31.86 1.10 -9.31
CA ASP A 77 -32.89 0.08 -9.08
C ASP A 77 -32.73 -0.55 -7.68
N LYS A 78 -33.67 -0.25 -6.78
CA LYS A 78 -34.50 -1.29 -6.13
C LYS A 78 -35.65 -0.65 -5.34
N LYS A 79 -36.77 -0.60 -6.05
CA LYS A 79 -38.16 -0.77 -5.60
C LYS A 79 -38.28 -1.80 -4.45
N LYS A 80 -38.79 -1.41 -3.29
CA LYS A 80 -40.11 -1.77 -2.71
C LYS A 80 -40.20 -1.24 -1.28
#